data_AF-A0A9D2KLE5-F1
#
_entry.id   AF-A0A9D2KLE5-F1
#
_cell.length_a   1.000
_cell.length_b   1.000
_cell.length_c   1.000
_cell.angle_alpha   90.00
_cell.angle_beta   90.00
_cell.angle_gamma   90.00
#
_symmetry.space_group_name_H-M   'P 1'
#
loop_
_entity.id
_entity.type
_entity.pdbx_description
1 polymer ?
#
loop_
_entity_poly.entity_id
_entity_poly.type
_entity_poly.pdbx_seq_one_letter_code
_entity_poly.pdbx_strand_id
1 'polypeptide(L)'
;MKPVSYEDYLEKTMTMDVEEARTLHQEMLEEIGDDEDGLELYEELIQTANKYMGFRSSWLLWSREEKASHDESRTACHNSLIVKFNQLARYLKMQGKPAGWRDQLGYEEDDRYNRKRIGDFGCWIVFVNSINAR
;
A
#
# COMPACT_ATOMS: atom_id res chain seq x y z
N MET A 1 -21.40 -12.12 5.84
CA MET A 1 -20.62 -11.10 5.10
C MET A 1 -21.55 -10.43 4.10
N LYS A 2 -21.59 -9.10 4.04
CA LYS A 2 -22.28 -8.37 2.96
C LYS A 2 -21.30 -8.25 1.78
N PRO A 3 -21.70 -8.56 0.54
CA PRO A 3 -20.89 -8.24 -0.63
C PRO A 3 -20.57 -6.74 -0.66
N VAL A 4 -19.37 -6.39 -1.09
CA VAL A 4 -18.93 -5.01 -1.29
C VAL A 4 -18.49 -4.83 -2.73
N SER A 5 -18.82 -3.69 -3.33
CA SER A 5 -18.39 -3.34 -4.68
C SER A 5 -17.22 -2.35 -4.67
N TYR A 6 -16.69 -2.05 -5.85
CA TYR A 6 -15.68 -1.01 -6.01
C TYR A 6 -16.29 0.39 -5.82
N GLU A 7 -17.54 0.58 -6.19
CA GLU A 7 -18.29 1.82 -5.95
C GLU A 7 -18.46 2.10 -4.45
N ASP A 8 -18.75 1.08 -3.64
CA ASP A 8 -18.77 1.19 -2.16
C ASP A 8 -17.40 1.64 -1.60
N TYR A 9 -16.30 1.32 -2.30
CA TYR A 9 -14.98 1.79 -1.92
C TYR A 9 -14.80 3.28 -2.24
N LEU A 10 -15.18 3.72 -3.44
CA LEU A 10 -15.05 5.12 -3.88
C LEU A 10 -15.86 6.12 -3.07
N GLU A 11 -16.92 5.70 -2.39
CA GLU A 11 -17.70 6.55 -1.48
C GLU A 11 -16.95 6.90 -0.18
N LYS A 12 -15.81 6.25 0.11
CA LYS A 12 -15.05 6.48 1.35
C LYS A 12 -14.16 7.73 1.23
N THR A 13 -13.85 8.31 2.39
CA THR A 13 -12.97 9.48 2.48
C THR A 13 -11.55 9.15 2.00
N MET A 14 -10.99 10.02 1.16
CA MET A 14 -9.59 9.97 0.68
C MET A 14 -9.20 8.64 0.01
N THR A 15 -10.13 8.07 -0.76
CA THR A 15 -9.87 6.89 -1.60
C THR A 15 -9.00 7.24 -2.80
N MET A 16 -8.57 6.21 -3.50
CA MET A 16 -7.77 6.32 -4.71
C MET A 16 -8.40 5.46 -5.80
N ASP A 17 -8.72 6.05 -6.95
CA ASP A 17 -9.31 5.28 -8.03
C ASP A 17 -8.27 4.39 -8.76
N VAL A 18 -8.72 3.53 -9.66
CA VAL A 18 -7.84 2.60 -10.40
C VAL A 18 -6.80 3.34 -11.23
N GLU A 19 -7.17 4.46 -11.84
CA GLU A 19 -6.29 5.20 -12.74
C GLU A 19 -5.22 5.97 -11.94
N GLU A 20 -5.61 6.53 -10.80
CA GLU A 20 -4.69 7.13 -9.84
C GLU A 20 -3.71 6.08 -9.30
N ALA A 21 -4.20 4.92 -8.85
CA ALA A 21 -3.35 3.84 -8.36
C ALA A 21 -2.38 3.32 -9.43
N ARG A 22 -2.86 3.16 -10.67
CA ARG A 22 -2.02 2.78 -11.81
C ARG A 22 -0.94 3.81 -12.10
N THR A 23 -1.27 5.10 -12.06
CA THR A 23 -0.34 6.20 -12.32
C THR A 23 0.76 6.26 -11.26
N LEU A 24 0.39 6.23 -9.97
CA LEU A 24 1.35 6.22 -8.86
C LEU A 24 2.27 5.01 -8.90
N HIS A 25 1.73 3.83 -9.25
CA HIS A 25 2.53 2.62 -9.38
C HIS A 25 3.50 2.71 -10.56
N GLN A 26 3.06 3.24 -11.69
CA GLN A 26 3.90 3.46 -12.86
C GLN A 26 5.04 4.44 -12.54
N GLU A 27 4.76 5.58 -11.91
CA GLU A 27 5.79 6.55 -11.46
C GLU A 27 6.84 5.87 -10.57
N MET A 28 6.40 5.08 -9.59
CA MET A 28 7.30 4.33 -8.71
C MET A 28 8.21 3.38 -9.50
N LEU A 29 7.66 2.59 -10.42
CA LEU A 29 8.42 1.62 -11.21
C LEU A 29 9.42 2.31 -12.15
N GLU A 30 9.03 3.42 -12.79
CA GLU A 30 9.91 4.21 -13.65
C GLU A 30 11.07 4.84 -12.88
N GLU A 31 10.83 5.26 -11.64
CA GLU A 31 11.88 5.82 -10.78
C GLU A 31 12.85 4.75 -10.25
N ILE A 32 12.36 3.54 -9.94
CA ILE A 32 13.19 2.38 -9.58
C ILE A 32 14.06 1.96 -10.78
N GLY A 33 13.44 1.77 -11.95
CA GLY A 33 14.15 1.27 -13.14
C GLY A 33 14.86 -0.06 -12.88
N ASP A 34 16.13 -0.14 -13.26
CA ASP A 34 17.01 -1.30 -13.09
C ASP A 34 17.99 -1.15 -11.89
N ASP A 35 17.74 -0.20 -10.98
CA ASP A 35 18.58 0.02 -9.79
C ASP A 35 18.46 -1.15 -8.80
N GLU A 36 19.58 -1.83 -8.51
CA GLU A 36 19.60 -3.06 -7.71
C GLU A 36 19.10 -2.85 -6.28
N ASP A 37 19.54 -1.79 -5.60
CA ASP A 37 19.09 -1.47 -4.24
C ASP A 37 17.61 -1.05 -4.24
N GLY A 38 17.18 -0.30 -5.26
CA GLY A 38 15.79 0.10 -5.46
C GLY A 38 14.86 -1.09 -5.65
N LEU A 39 15.31 -2.10 -6.42
CA LEU A 39 14.61 -3.36 -6.60
C LEU A 39 14.55 -4.18 -5.31
N GLU A 40 15.64 -4.24 -4.53
CA GLU A 40 15.66 -4.91 -3.22
C GLU A 40 14.65 -4.26 -2.25
N LEU A 41 14.67 -2.93 -2.13
CA LEU A 41 13.73 -2.18 -1.30
C LEU A 41 12.27 -2.38 -1.74
N TYR A 42 12.03 -2.46 -3.05
CA TYR A 42 10.71 -2.76 -3.61
C TYR A 42 10.28 -4.20 -3.31
N GLU A 43 11.19 -5.17 -3.36
CA GLU A 43 10.91 -6.55 -2.94
C GLU A 43 10.47 -6.60 -1.47
N GLU A 44 11.22 -5.97 -0.57
CA GLU A 44 10.87 -5.91 0.86
C GLU A 44 9.51 -5.24 1.11
N LEU A 45 9.19 -4.20 0.32
CA LEU A 45 7.88 -3.55 0.33
C LEU A 45 6.79 -4.53 -0.08
N ILE A 46 6.96 -5.26 -1.19
CA ILE A 46 6.00 -6.27 -1.66
C ILE A 46 5.80 -7.38 -0.62
N GLN A 47 6.88 -7.89 -0.02
CA GLN A 47 6.79 -8.92 1.01
C GLN A 47 5.96 -8.45 2.22
N THR A 48 6.12 -7.18 2.61
CA THR A 48 5.35 -6.56 3.69
C THR A 48 3.90 -6.29 3.28
N ALA A 49 3.68 -5.82 2.05
CA ALA A 49 2.36 -5.59 1.49
C ALA A 49 1.54 -6.87 1.38
N ASN A 50 2.15 -8.00 1.01
CA ASN A 50 1.51 -9.31 1.01
C ASN A 50 0.98 -9.71 2.40
N LYS A 51 1.80 -9.55 3.43
CA LYS A 51 1.40 -9.80 4.83
C LYS A 51 0.22 -8.92 5.22
N TYR A 52 0.29 -7.62 4.89
CA TYR A 52 -0.78 -6.68 5.18
C TYR A 52 -2.07 -7.00 4.42
N MET A 53 -1.96 -7.38 3.13
CA MET A 53 -3.10 -7.80 2.32
C MET A 53 -3.81 -9.00 2.96
N GLY A 54 -3.08 -9.95 3.54
CA GLY A 54 -3.68 -11.07 4.28
C GLY A 54 -4.62 -10.63 5.40
N PHE A 55 -4.25 -9.59 6.16
CA PHE A 55 -5.15 -8.98 7.15
C PHE A 55 -6.32 -8.25 6.48
N ARG A 56 -6.06 -7.46 5.44
CA ARG A 56 -7.09 -6.63 4.79
C ARG A 56 -8.16 -7.44 4.08
N SER A 57 -7.78 -8.47 3.33
CA SER A 57 -8.71 -9.36 2.62
C SER A 57 -9.53 -10.22 3.58
N SER A 58 -8.92 -10.65 4.69
CA SER A 58 -9.61 -11.44 5.73
C SER A 58 -10.51 -10.60 6.64
N TRP A 59 -10.32 -9.27 6.70
CA TRP A 59 -11.00 -8.41 7.67
C TRP A 59 -12.53 -8.50 7.60
N LEU A 60 -13.12 -8.66 6.42
CA LEU A 60 -14.58 -8.77 6.28
C LEU A 60 -15.11 -10.16 6.61
N LEU A 61 -14.24 -11.17 6.69
CA LEU A 61 -14.57 -12.55 7.06
C LEU A 61 -14.57 -12.74 8.59
N TRP A 62 -13.71 -12.01 9.30
CA TRP A 62 -13.57 -12.12 10.74
C TRP A 62 -14.78 -11.60 11.52
N SER A 63 -15.13 -12.36 12.54
CA SER A 63 -16.00 -11.96 13.64
C SER A 63 -15.42 -10.75 14.40
N ARG A 64 -16.21 -10.20 15.32
CA ARG A 64 -15.76 -9.07 16.15
C ARG A 64 -14.60 -9.46 17.06
N GLU A 65 -14.62 -10.68 17.61
CA GLU A 65 -13.59 -11.20 18.52
C GLU A 65 -12.27 -11.45 17.78
N GLU A 66 -12.32 -12.06 16.60
CA GLU A 66 -11.15 -12.26 15.73
C GLU A 66 -10.55 -10.92 15.26
N LYS A 67 -11.40 -9.93 14.95
CA LYS A 67 -10.91 -8.59 14.64
C LYS A 67 -10.13 -7.99 15.81
N ALA A 68 -10.67 -8.13 17.03
CA ALA A 68 -10.02 -7.60 18.22
C ALA A 68 -8.68 -8.30 18.51
N SER A 69 -8.60 -9.62 18.31
CA SER A 69 -7.36 -10.37 18.53
C SER A 69 -6.28 -10.07 17.48
N HIS A 70 -6.67 -9.75 16.23
CA HIS A 70 -5.72 -9.43 15.15
C HIS A 70 -5.43 -7.94 15.00
N ASP A 71 -6.14 -7.05 15.70
CA ASP A 71 -6.06 -5.60 15.45
C ASP A 71 -4.66 -5.03 15.69
N GLU A 72 -4.00 -5.48 16.76
CA GLU A 72 -2.64 -5.06 17.12
C GLU A 72 -1.64 -5.52 16.05
N SER A 73 -1.67 -6.80 15.67
CA SER A 73 -0.79 -7.35 14.63
C SER A 73 -1.01 -6.68 13.27
N ARG A 74 -2.27 -6.42 12.91
CA ARG A 74 -2.63 -5.68 11.70
C ARG A 74 -2.06 -4.27 11.74
N THR A 75 -2.19 -3.58 12.87
CA THR A 75 -1.70 -2.21 13.06
C THR A 75 -0.18 -2.17 12.94
N ALA A 76 0.53 -3.09 13.59
CA ALA A 76 1.98 -3.22 13.49
C ALA A 76 2.45 -3.52 12.06
N CYS A 77 1.78 -4.45 11.37
CA CYS A 77 2.08 -4.79 9.97
C CYS A 77 1.86 -3.58 9.05
N HIS A 78 0.79 -2.82 9.25
CA HIS A 78 0.51 -1.62 8.47
C HIS A 78 1.51 -0.50 8.76
N ASN A 79 1.99 -0.35 10.00
CA ASN A 79 3.07 0.59 10.33
C ASN A 79 4.37 0.21 9.60
N SER A 80 4.70 -1.08 9.60
CA SER A 80 5.86 -1.59 8.85
C SER A 80 5.72 -1.34 7.35
N LEU A 81 4.53 -1.50 6.77
CA LEU A 81 4.28 -1.19 5.37
C LEU A 81 4.54 0.30 5.05
N ILE A 82 4.05 1.21 5.88
CA ILE A 82 4.32 2.65 5.73
C ILE A 82 5.82 2.94 5.79
N VAL A 83 6.54 2.30 6.72
CA VAL A 83 8.00 2.43 6.82
C VAL A 83 8.68 1.99 5.52
N LYS A 84 8.23 0.89 4.89
CA LYS A 84 8.80 0.42 3.61
C LYS A 84 8.56 1.39 2.46
N PHE A 85 7.36 1.96 2.34
CA PHE A 85 7.11 3.04 1.37
C PHE A 85 8.03 4.25 1.62
N ASN A 86 8.20 4.66 2.88
CA ASN A 86 9.06 5.78 3.24
C ASN A 86 10.54 5.49 2.95
N GLN A 87 11.01 4.27 3.20
CA GLN A 87 12.39 3.84 2.93
C GLN A 87 12.69 3.91 1.44
N LEU A 88 11.83 3.31 0.60
CA LEU A 88 11.99 3.36 -0.84
C LEU A 88 11.97 4.80 -1.38
N ALA A 89 10.99 5.61 -0.97
CA ALA A 89 10.90 7.01 -1.41
C ALA A 89 12.14 7.83 -1.00
N ARG A 90 12.64 7.64 0.22
CA ARG A 90 13.86 8.32 0.70
C ARG A 90 15.09 7.90 -0.10
N TYR A 91 15.23 6.60 -0.38
CA TYR A 91 16.31 6.09 -1.20
C TYR A 91 16.28 6.71 -2.61
N LEU A 92 15.13 6.68 -3.28
CA LEU A 92 14.96 7.29 -4.60
C LEU A 92 15.27 8.80 -4.59
N LYS A 93 14.83 9.53 -3.56
CA LYS A 93 15.18 10.95 -3.37
C LYS A 93 16.69 11.17 -3.21
N MET A 94 17.40 10.26 -2.52
CA MET A 94 18.87 10.32 -2.41
C MET A 94 19.57 10.09 -3.76
N GLN A 95 18.97 9.30 -4.65
CA GLN A 95 19.44 9.11 -6.03
C GLN A 95 19.04 10.26 -6.98
N GLY A 96 18.45 11.34 -6.46
CA GLY A 96 18.01 12.50 -7.24
C GLY A 96 16.69 12.29 -7.98
N LYS A 97 15.93 11.23 -7.69
CA LYS A 97 14.58 11.01 -8.22
C LYS A 97 13.55 11.83 -7.43
N PRO A 98 12.41 12.19 -8.05
CA PRO A 98 11.37 12.94 -7.35
C PRO A 98 10.71 12.17 -6.19
N ALA A 99 10.36 10.90 -6.39
CA ALA A 99 9.45 10.14 -5.52
C ALA A 99 8.14 10.89 -5.24
N GLY A 100 7.61 11.52 -6.28
CA GLY A 100 6.36 12.30 -6.24
C GLY A 100 5.16 11.43 -5.89
N TRP A 101 5.16 10.16 -6.31
CA TRP A 101 4.14 9.18 -5.95
C TRP A 101 3.98 9.06 -4.43
N ARG A 102 5.06 9.19 -3.65
CA ARG A 102 4.99 9.11 -2.19
C ARG A 102 4.29 10.33 -1.61
N ASP A 103 4.59 11.51 -2.14
CA ASP A 103 4.00 12.76 -1.67
C ASP A 103 2.50 12.82 -2.03
N GLN A 104 2.09 12.28 -3.19
CA GLN A 104 0.69 12.15 -3.60
C GLN A 104 -0.13 11.12 -2.77
N LEU A 105 0.51 10.09 -2.21
CA LEU A 105 -0.14 9.20 -1.25
C LEU A 105 -0.46 9.90 0.09
N GLY A 106 0.27 10.98 0.39
CA GLY A 106 0.14 11.78 1.60
C GLY A 106 0.75 11.13 2.85
N TYR A 107 0.93 11.91 3.91
CA TYR A 107 1.51 11.43 5.17
C TYR A 107 0.46 11.41 6.29
N GLU A 108 0.59 10.45 7.22
CA GLU A 108 -0.36 10.34 8.34
C GLU A 108 -0.33 11.58 9.23
N GLU A 109 0.80 12.29 9.30
CA GLU A 109 0.94 13.53 10.04
C GLU A 109 0.07 14.66 9.46
N ASP A 110 -0.19 14.65 8.15
CA ASP A 110 -1.01 15.66 7.46
C ASP A 110 -2.51 15.33 7.56
N ASP A 111 -2.85 14.06 7.37
CA ASP A 111 -4.20 13.53 7.54
C ASP A 111 -4.15 12.05 7.92
N ARG A 112 -4.82 11.69 9.02
CA ARG A 112 -4.96 10.30 9.47
C ARG A 112 -5.55 9.36 8.41
N TYR A 113 -6.27 9.87 7.41
CA TYR A 113 -6.80 9.07 6.32
C TYR A 113 -5.72 8.65 5.31
N ASN A 114 -4.61 9.37 5.21
CA ASN A 114 -3.49 8.99 4.33
C ASN A 114 -2.90 7.64 4.72
N ARG A 115 -2.92 7.30 6.02
CA ARG A 115 -2.59 5.94 6.48
C ARG A 115 -3.44 4.88 5.76
N LYS A 116 -4.75 5.08 5.62
CA LYS A 116 -5.61 4.12 4.91
C LYS A 116 -5.31 4.09 3.42
N ARG A 117 -5.08 5.26 2.81
CA ARG A 117 -4.73 5.41 1.40
C ARG A 117 -3.43 4.68 1.04
N ILE A 118 -2.40 4.77 1.89
CA ILE A 118 -1.16 3.99 1.75
C ILE A 118 -1.43 2.48 1.84
N GLY A 119 -2.27 2.06 2.79
CA GLY A 119 -2.69 0.66 2.90
C GLY A 119 -3.45 0.15 1.65
N ASP A 120 -4.31 0.98 1.08
CA ASP A 120 -5.04 0.67 -0.15
C ASP A 120 -4.08 0.53 -1.34
N PHE A 121 -3.10 1.41 -1.45
CA PHE A 121 -2.05 1.30 -2.47
C PHE A 121 -1.16 0.06 -2.30
N GLY A 122 -0.86 -0.33 -1.06
CA GLY A 122 -0.22 -1.62 -0.78
C GLY A 122 -1.05 -2.81 -1.29
N CYS A 123 -2.37 -2.79 -1.11
CA CYS A 123 -3.26 -3.81 -1.67
C CYS A 123 -3.30 -3.77 -3.21
N TRP A 124 -3.24 -2.59 -3.83
CA TRP A 124 -3.15 -2.44 -5.29
C TRP A 124 -1.88 -3.11 -5.85
N ILE A 125 -0.71 -2.86 -5.26
CA ILE A 125 0.56 -3.47 -5.68
C ILE A 125 0.45 -5.00 -5.62
N VAL A 126 -0.11 -5.55 -4.54
CA VAL A 126 -0.28 -7.00 -4.42
C VAL A 126 -1.27 -7.55 -5.44
N PHE A 127 -2.36 -6.83 -5.74
CA PHE A 127 -3.28 -7.19 -6.82
C PHE A 127 -2.56 -7.30 -8.17
N VAL A 128 -1.77 -6.28 -8.54
CA VAL A 128 -0.99 -6.27 -9.79
C VAL A 128 0.00 -7.44 -9.83
N ASN A 129 0.72 -7.70 -8.73
CA ASN A 129 1.66 -8.83 -8.67
C ASN A 129 0.93 -10.17 -8.80
N SER A 130 -0.23 -10.33 -8.16
CA SER A 130 -1.02 -11.56 -8.19
C SER A 130 -1.50 -11.90 -9.60
N ILE A 131 -1.94 -10.92 -10.39
CA ILE A 131 -2.38 -11.15 -11.77
C ILE A 131 -1.23 -11.39 -12.75
N ASN A 132 -0.02 -10.89 -12.45
CA ASN A 132 1.17 -11.14 -13.27
C ASN A 132 1.78 -12.53 -13.03
N ALA A 133 1.50 -13.17 -11.89
CA ALA A 133 1.93 -14.53 -11.57
C ALA A 133 1.11 -15.65 -12.26
N ARG A 134 0.36 -15.30 -13.30
CA ARG A 134 -0.50 -16.21 -14.07
C ARG A 134 0.28 -17.18 -14.95
#